data_AF-H9UHS0-F1
#
_entry.id   AF-H9UHS0-F1
#
_cell.length_a   1.000
_cell.length_b   1.000
_cell.length_c   1.000
_cell.angle_alpha   90.00
_cell.angle_beta   90.00
_cell.angle_gamma   90.00
#
_symmetry.space_group_name_H-M   'P 1'
#
loop_
_entity.id
_entity.type
_entity.pdbx_description
1 polymer ?
#
loop_
_entity_poly.entity_id
_entity_poly.type
_entity_poly.pdbx_seq_one_letter_code
_entity_poly.pdbx_strand_id
1 'polypeptide(L)'
;MSTTNEQKYLENKVVIMNGFTHEEIHRVMRAVKQEFEAPRDLIFAMTTEQSLEMKLKDLIVDMSEDHEYLRKNPPKIKSAP
;
A
#
# COMPACT_ATOMS: atom_id res chain seq x y z
N MET A 1 17.76 16.34 -7.75
CA MET A 1 18.01 15.19 -6.86
C MET A 1 16.77 14.31 -6.65
N SER A 2 15.68 14.50 -7.40
CA SER A 2 14.37 13.89 -7.09
C SER A 2 14.09 12.55 -7.79
N THR A 3 14.86 12.19 -8.82
CA THR A 3 14.61 11.01 -9.68
C THR A 3 14.89 9.67 -8.98
N THR A 4 15.75 9.67 -7.95
CA THR A 4 16.21 8.43 -7.31
C THR A 4 15.14 7.81 -6.40
N ASN A 5 14.33 8.62 -5.72
CA ASN A 5 13.29 8.11 -4.83
C ASN A 5 12.04 7.65 -5.60
N GLU A 6 11.66 8.36 -6.67
CA GLU A 6 10.56 7.94 -7.55
C GLU A 6 10.86 6.56 -8.15
N GLN A 7 12.08 6.36 -8.68
CA GLN A 7 12.49 5.07 -9.25
C GLN A 7 12.43 3.94 -8.21
N LYS A 8 12.91 4.20 -6.98
CA LYS A 8 12.81 3.26 -5.86
C LYS A 8 11.35 2.91 -5.55
N TYR A 9 10.44 3.89 -5.58
CA TYR A 9 9.02 3.64 -5.30
C TYR A 9 8.31 2.85 -6.40
N LEU A 10 8.71 3.02 -7.65
CA LEU A 10 8.19 2.22 -8.77
C LEU A 10 8.64 0.75 -8.73
N GLU A 11 9.64 0.40 -7.92
CA GLU A 11 10.06 -0.99 -7.67
C GLU A 11 9.30 -1.67 -6.51
N ASN A 12 8.49 -0.91 -5.75
CA ASN A 12 7.69 -1.48 -4.67
C ASN A 12 6.59 -2.40 -5.20
N LYS A 13 6.28 -3.44 -4.44
CA LYS A 13 5.18 -4.37 -4.74
C LYS A 13 3.88 -3.79 -4.19
N VAL A 14 3.03 -3.28 -5.07
CA VAL A 14 1.75 -2.65 -4.70
C VAL A 14 0.57 -3.47 -5.23
N VAL A 15 -0.41 -3.71 -4.36
CA VAL A 15 -1.71 -4.28 -4.70
C VAL A 15 -2.77 -3.21 -4.50
N ILE A 16 -3.39 -2.77 -5.59
CA ILE A 16 -4.43 -1.73 -5.60
C ILE A 16 -5.79 -2.41 -5.72
N MET A 17 -6.69 -2.14 -4.77
CA MET A 17 -8.01 -2.76 -4.67
C MET A 17 -9.11 -1.69 -4.79
N ASN A 18 -10.01 -1.84 -5.76
CA ASN A 18 -11.14 -0.91 -5.98
C ASN A 18 -12.48 -1.61 -5.76
N GLY A 19 -13.35 -1.02 -4.94
CA GLY A 19 -14.72 -1.50 -4.71
C GLY A 19 -14.85 -2.76 -3.85
N PHE A 20 -13.79 -3.20 -3.18
CA PHE A 20 -13.83 -4.35 -2.29
C PHE A 20 -14.43 -3.99 -0.93
N THR A 21 -15.21 -4.91 -0.36
CA THR A 21 -15.64 -4.82 1.04
C THR A 21 -14.49 -5.12 1.99
N HIS A 22 -14.64 -4.73 3.26
CA HIS A 22 -13.65 -4.99 4.30
C HIS A 22 -13.30 -6.48 4.43
N GLU A 23 -14.30 -7.36 4.37
CA GLU A 23 -14.08 -8.81 4.45
C GLU A 23 -13.29 -9.34 3.25
N GLU A 24 -13.61 -8.87 2.05
CA GLU A 24 -12.91 -9.30 0.83
C GLU A 24 -11.46 -8.83 0.83
N ILE A 25 -11.20 -7.62 1.32
CA ILE A 25 -9.83 -7.10 1.49
C ILE A 25 -9.01 -8.02 2.37
N HIS A 26 -9.55 -8.43 3.54
CA HIS A 26 -8.83 -9.35 4.42
C HIS A 26 -8.57 -10.71 3.76
N ARG A 27 -9.51 -11.21 2.96
CA ARG A 27 -9.33 -12.46 2.19
C ARG A 27 -8.21 -12.32 1.16
N VAL A 28 -8.23 -11.23 0.37
CA VAL A 28 -7.20 -10.94 -0.63
C VAL A 28 -5.83 -10.77 0.03
N MET A 29 -5.74 -9.96 1.09
CA MET A 29 -4.49 -9.75 1.81
C MET A 29 -3.92 -11.07 2.35
N ARG A 30 -4.76 -11.95 2.91
CA ARG A 30 -4.31 -13.26 3.39
C ARG A 30 -3.77 -14.12 2.26
N ALA A 31 -4.52 -14.23 1.16
CA ALA A 31 -4.12 -15.05 0.00
C ALA A 31 -2.81 -14.55 -0.61
N VAL A 32 -2.69 -13.24 -0.87
CA VAL A 32 -1.48 -12.67 -1.45
C VAL A 32 -0.29 -12.85 -0.51
N LYS A 33 -0.43 -12.55 0.78
CA LYS A 33 0.70 -12.66 1.74
C LYS A 33 1.26 -14.08 1.88
N GLN A 34 0.49 -15.12 1.57
CA GLN A 34 0.96 -16.51 1.60
C GLN A 34 1.96 -16.84 0.48
N GLU A 35 1.96 -16.05 -0.59
CA GLU A 35 2.80 -16.26 -1.78
C GLU A 35 4.16 -15.53 -1.72
N PHE A 36 4.45 -14.79 -0.64
CA PHE A 36 5.67 -13.98 -0.53
C PHE A 36 6.40 -14.21 0.79
N GLU A 37 7.74 -14.33 0.72
CA GLU A 37 8.61 -14.51 1.89
C GLU A 37 8.67 -13.28 2.81
N ALA A 38 8.53 -12.08 2.23
CA ALA A 38 8.56 -10.80 2.94
C ALA A 38 7.22 -10.05 2.81
N PRO A 39 6.14 -10.54 3.47
CA PRO A 39 4.79 -9.98 3.32
C PRO A 39 4.63 -8.57 3.89
N ARG A 40 5.62 -8.07 4.64
CA ARG A 40 5.67 -6.69 5.16
C ARG A 40 6.10 -5.66 4.11
N ASP A 41 6.72 -6.12 3.03
CA ASP A 41 7.17 -5.25 1.93
C ASP A 41 6.06 -5.07 0.87
N LEU A 42 4.96 -5.81 0.99
CA LEU A 42 3.77 -5.64 0.16
C LEU A 42 2.95 -4.44 0.65
N ILE A 43 2.64 -3.55 -0.29
CA ILE A 43 1.77 -2.40 -0.07
C ILE A 43 0.37 -2.77 -0.54
N PHE A 44 -0.61 -2.70 0.36
CA PHE A 44 -2.01 -2.90 0.02
C PHE A 44 -2.73 -1.56 0.12
N ALA A 45 -3.30 -1.11 -0.98
CA ALA A 45 -3.99 0.16 -1.08
C ALA A 45 -5.43 -0.04 -1.56
N MET A 46 -6.34 0.75 -1.00
CA MET A 46 -7.66 0.92 -1.60
C MET A 46 -7.67 2.17 -2.47
N THR A 47 -8.40 2.11 -3.57
CA THR A 47 -8.71 3.33 -4.33
C THR A 47 -9.67 4.22 -3.55
N THR A 48 -9.54 5.52 -3.78
CA THR A 48 -10.42 6.58 -3.33
C THR A 48 -10.94 7.30 -4.57
N GLU A 49 -11.95 8.15 -4.44
CA GLU A 49 -12.45 8.96 -5.56
C GLU A 49 -11.32 9.77 -6.20
N GLN A 50 -10.38 10.27 -5.39
CA GLN A 50 -9.22 11.01 -5.87
C GLN A 50 -8.23 10.11 -6.64
N SER A 51 -7.90 8.92 -6.12
CA SER A 51 -6.87 8.08 -6.75
C SER A 51 -7.30 7.45 -8.07
N LEU A 52 -8.61 7.39 -8.34
CA LEU A 52 -9.14 6.95 -9.64
C LEU A 52 -8.80 7.93 -10.79
N GLU A 53 -8.58 9.21 -10.48
CA GLU A 53 -8.21 10.24 -11.47
C GLU A 53 -6.69 10.41 -11.61
N MET A 54 -5.91 9.70 -10.81
CA MET A 54 -4.45 9.79 -10.83
C MET A 54 -3.85 8.90 -11.92
N LYS A 55 -2.71 9.32 -12.48
CA LYS A 55 -1.90 8.39 -13.28
C LYS A 55 -1.40 7.29 -12.37
N LEU A 56 -1.41 6.05 -12.86
CA LEU A 56 -0.98 4.88 -12.09
C LEU A 56 0.41 5.07 -11.47
N LYS A 57 1.36 5.69 -12.19
CA LYS A 57 2.70 5.97 -11.68
C LYS A 57 2.69 6.87 -10.44
N ASP A 58 1.85 7.90 -10.46
CA ASP A 58 1.76 8.91 -9.40
C ASP A 58 1.04 8.29 -8.20
N LEU A 59 0.05 7.42 -8.44
CA LEU A 59 -0.62 6.64 -7.40
C LEU A 59 0.34 5.65 -6.71
N ILE A 60 1.17 4.93 -7.47
CA ILE A 60 2.15 3.99 -6.89
C ILE A 60 3.17 4.73 -6.02
N VAL A 61 3.62 5.90 -6.45
CA VAL A 61 4.54 6.76 -5.68
C VAL A 61 3.90 7.24 -4.39
N ASP A 62 2.69 7.80 -4.47
CA ASP A 62 1.92 8.30 -3.31
C ASP A 62 1.71 7.20 -2.26
N MET A 63 1.22 6.02 -2.68
CA MET A 63 1.02 4.87 -1.78
C MET A 63 2.33 4.32 -1.18
N SER A 64 3.44 4.45 -1.91
CA SER A 64 4.77 4.04 -1.45
C SER A 64 5.35 4.98 -0.40
N GLU A 65 5.11 6.28 -0.55
CA GLU A 65 5.49 7.29 0.43
C GLU A 65 4.74 7.07 1.75
N ASP A 66 3.43 6.84 1.67
CA ASP A 66 2.58 6.52 2.83
C ASP A 66 3.04 5.26 3.57
N HIS A 67 3.33 4.19 2.82
CA HIS A 67 3.86 2.95 3.41
C HIS A 67 5.21 3.16 4.10
N GLU A 68 6.12 3.91 3.47
CA GLU A 68 7.42 4.23 4.08
C GLU A 68 7.26 5.07 5.35
N TYR A 69 6.33 6.04 5.35
CA TYR A 69 6.01 6.85 6.51
C TYR A 69 5.46 6.01 7.65
N LEU A 70 4.46 5.16 7.39
CA LEU A 70 3.82 4.29 8.39
C LEU A 70 4.80 3.24 8.95
N ARG A 71 5.73 2.75 8.13
CA ARG A 71 6.80 1.84 8.58
C ARG A 71 7.73 2.53 9.58
N LYS A 72 8.02 3.81 9.38
CA LYS A 72 8.85 4.63 10.30
C LYS A 72 8.05 5.13 11.52
N ASN A 73 6.74 5.32 11.36
CA ASN A 73 5.84 5.88 12.37
C ASN A 73 4.62 4.96 12.57
N PRO A 74 4.82 3.74 13.10
CA PRO A 74 3.72 2.81 13.27
C PRO A 74 2.65 3.41 14.19
N PRO A 75 1.37 3.35 13.82
CA PRO A 75 0.31 3.94 14.62
C PRO A 75 0.29 3.31 16.01
N LYS A 76 0.19 4.15 17.04
CA LYS A 76 -0.01 3.67 18.42
C LYS A 76 -1.39 3.02 18.48
N ILE A 77 -1.43 1.69 18.43
CA ILE A 77 -2.65 0.93 18.68
C ILE A 77 -3.10 1.31 20.09
N LYS A 78 -4.19 2.07 20.22
CA LYS A 78 -4.89 2.14 21.50
C LYS A 78 -5.37 0.72 21.77
N SER A 79 -4.73 0.02 22.72
CA SER A 79 -5.29 -1.19 23.28
C SER A 79 -6.70 -0.85 23.74
N ALA A 80 -7.71 -1.39 23.06
CA ALA A 80 -9.08 -1.31 23.52
C ALA A 80 -9.13 -1.95 24.93
N PRO A 81 -9.84 -1.34 25.88
CA PRO A 81 -10.02 -1.90 27.23
C PRO A 81 -10.75 -3.26 27.19
#